data_AF-A0A061GUA5-F1
#
_entry.id   AF-A0A061GUA5-F1
#
_cell.length_a   1.000
_cell.length_b   1.000
_cell.length_c   1.000
_cell.angle_alpha   90.00
_cell.angle_beta   90.00
_cell.angle_gamma   90.00
#
_symmetry.space_group_name_H-M   'P 1'
#
loop_
_entity.id
_entity.type
_entity.pdbx_description
1 polymer ?
#
loop_
_entity_poly.entity_id
_entity_poly.type
_entity_poly.pdbx_seq_one_letter_code
_entity_poly.pdbx_strand_id
1 'polypeptide(L)'
;MESSAEQNQESFSYAIQIVTSNALPMSMHAAIQLQLFEIIAKAGPDAKLSPKEIAAQLRTKNPDAPSMLDRLLRVLASHNIVGCSVADDEQGNNPQRLYSLTPVSKFFVPNEDGVSLGPLMSLLQDKVFLDSWSQLKDAILEGGIPFDRVHGTNAFEYPGKDPRFNQVFNTAMINHTTIIVKKILETYKGFEQLNRVVDVGGGLGVTLSIITSKYPSIRGINFDLPHVIQHAPAYPGNNLPQSRMR
;
A
#
# COMPACT_ATOMS: atom_id res chain seq x y z
N MET A 1 -17.88 -37.32 -3.90
CA MET A 1 -18.16 -36.51 -5.10
C MET A 1 -19.24 -35.55 -4.67
N GLU A 2 -18.94 -34.26 -4.58
CA GLU A 2 -19.98 -33.24 -4.39
C GLU A 2 -21.02 -33.37 -5.50
N SER A 3 -22.28 -33.15 -5.15
CA SER A 3 -23.35 -33.23 -6.13
C SER A 3 -23.23 -32.07 -7.13
N SER A 4 -23.66 -32.29 -8.38
CA SER A 4 -23.66 -31.23 -9.41
C SER A 4 -24.42 -29.96 -8.98
N ALA A 5 -25.40 -30.09 -8.07
CA ALA A 5 -26.13 -28.96 -7.51
C ALA A 5 -25.27 -28.13 -6.53
N GLU A 6 -24.51 -28.78 -5.64
CA GLU A 6 -23.60 -28.10 -4.70
C GLU A 6 -22.50 -27.34 -5.46
N GLN A 7 -21.89 -27.99 -6.45
CA GLN A 7 -20.86 -27.37 -7.29
C GLN A 7 -21.37 -26.13 -8.06
N ASN A 8 -22.62 -26.18 -8.55
CA ASN A 8 -23.25 -25.03 -9.21
C ASN A 8 -23.49 -23.87 -8.23
N GLN A 9 -23.87 -24.17 -6.98
CA GLN A 9 -24.11 -23.15 -5.96
C GLN A 9 -22.80 -22.46 -5.51
N GLU A 10 -21.72 -23.22 -5.34
CA GLU A 10 -20.40 -22.66 -5.03
C GLU A 10 -19.90 -21.77 -6.17
N SER A 11 -20.02 -22.23 -7.40
CA SER A 11 -19.63 -21.47 -8.60
C SER A 11 -20.41 -20.15 -8.70
N PHE A 12 -21.72 -20.18 -8.43
CA PHE A 12 -22.53 -18.96 -8.41
C PHE A 12 -22.10 -18.00 -7.29
N SER A 13 -21.84 -18.52 -6.09
CA SER A 13 -21.39 -17.71 -4.95
C SER A 13 -20.05 -17.03 -5.24
N TYR A 14 -19.11 -17.75 -5.85
CA TYR A 14 -17.83 -17.21 -6.26
C TYR A 14 -17.97 -16.16 -7.37
N ALA A 15 -18.85 -16.38 -8.35
CA ALA A 15 -19.14 -15.39 -9.39
C ALA A 15 -19.67 -14.07 -8.80
N ILE A 16 -20.58 -14.14 -7.82
CA ILE A 16 -21.06 -12.96 -7.10
C ILE A 16 -19.92 -12.27 -6.33
N GLN A 17 -19.05 -13.03 -5.67
CA GLN A 17 -17.86 -12.48 -5.00
C GLN A 17 -16.99 -11.68 -5.97
N ILE A 18 -16.75 -12.19 -7.19
CA ILE A 18 -15.99 -11.49 -8.23
C ILE A 18 -16.69 -10.19 -8.65
N VAL A 19 -18.00 -10.23 -8.89
CA VAL A 19 -18.79 -9.04 -9.28
C VAL A 19 -18.68 -7.92 -8.25
N THR A 20 -18.63 -8.26 -6.97
CA THR A 20 -18.51 -7.30 -5.86
C THR A 20 -17.08 -7.12 -5.34
N SER A 21 -16.08 -7.64 -6.05
CA SER A 21 -14.69 -7.73 -5.55
C SER A 21 -14.06 -6.37 -5.27
N ASN A 22 -14.55 -5.29 -5.86
CA ASN A 22 -14.08 -3.92 -5.60
C ASN A 22 -14.31 -3.47 -4.14
N ALA A 23 -15.25 -4.09 -3.42
CA ALA A 23 -15.57 -3.72 -2.05
C ALA A 23 -14.36 -3.90 -1.11
N LEU A 24 -13.55 -4.94 -1.36
CA LEU A 24 -12.35 -5.21 -0.55
C LEU A 24 -11.26 -4.13 -0.69
N PRO A 25 -10.70 -3.84 -1.88
CA PRO A 25 -9.66 -2.83 -2.03
C PRO A 25 -10.16 -1.42 -1.62
N MET A 26 -11.43 -1.10 -1.87
CA MET A 26 -12.00 0.18 -1.44
C MET A 26 -12.16 0.28 0.08
N SER A 27 -12.57 -0.81 0.76
CA SER A 27 -12.63 -0.87 2.22
C SER A 27 -11.24 -0.80 2.84
N MET A 28 -10.24 -1.46 2.24
CA MET A 28 -8.84 -1.38 2.65
C MET A 28 -8.31 0.04 2.53
N HIS A 29 -8.55 0.71 1.41
CA HIS A 29 -8.13 2.09 1.21
C HIS A 29 -8.76 3.04 2.24
N ALA A 30 -10.07 2.89 2.52
CA ALA A 30 -10.73 3.67 3.56
C ALA A 30 -10.14 3.38 4.96
N ALA A 31 -9.82 2.11 5.27
CA ALA A 31 -9.19 1.74 6.54
C ALA A 31 -7.81 2.41 6.73
N ILE A 32 -7.03 2.49 5.65
CA ILE A 32 -5.72 3.16 5.64
C ILE A 32 -5.88 4.67 5.82
N GLN A 33 -6.82 5.30 5.10
CA GLN A 33 -7.08 6.73 5.24
C GLN A 33 -7.55 7.11 6.66
N LEU A 34 -8.30 6.23 7.31
CA LEU A 34 -8.73 6.38 8.70
C LEU A 34 -7.70 5.92 9.74
N GLN A 35 -6.54 5.42 9.30
CA GLN A 35 -5.46 4.91 10.16
C GLN A 35 -5.92 3.83 11.14
N LEU A 36 -6.85 2.96 10.70
CA LEU A 36 -7.47 1.97 11.59
C LEU A 36 -6.45 0.96 12.13
N PHE A 37 -5.48 0.57 11.30
CA PHE A 37 -4.45 -0.40 11.70
C PHE A 37 -3.52 0.19 12.77
N GLU A 38 -3.15 1.46 12.63
CA GLU A 38 -2.33 2.19 13.58
C GLU A 38 -3.07 2.45 14.89
N ILE A 39 -4.38 2.72 14.84
CA ILE A 39 -5.22 2.84 16.04
C ILE A 39 -5.19 1.55 16.85
N ILE A 40 -5.39 0.40 16.20
CA ILE A 40 -5.34 -0.91 16.89
C ILE A 40 -3.91 -1.21 17.37
N ALA A 41 -2.89 -0.93 16.55
CA ALA A 41 -1.48 -1.13 16.92
C ALA A 41 -1.09 -0.36 18.19
N LYS A 42 -1.54 0.90 18.31
CA LYS A 42 -1.25 1.78 19.46
C LYS A 42 -1.89 1.28 20.76
N ALA A 43 -2.98 0.50 20.67
CA ALA A 43 -3.60 -0.09 21.85
C ALA A 43 -2.82 -1.30 22.40
N GLY A 44 -1.93 -1.89 21.61
CA GLY A 44 -0.98 -2.93 22.03
C GLY A 44 -1.04 -4.22 21.19
N PRO A 45 -0.05 -5.13 21.34
CA PRO A 45 0.09 -6.32 20.50
C PRO A 45 -1.11 -7.28 20.50
N ASP A 46 -1.77 -7.43 21.65
CA ASP A 46 -2.92 -8.33 21.86
C ASP A 46 -4.24 -7.56 21.99
N ALA A 47 -4.25 -6.28 21.62
CA ALA A 47 -5.41 -5.43 21.76
C ALA A 47 -6.57 -5.90 20.87
N LYS A 48 -7.77 -5.84 21.45
CA LYS A 48 -9.05 -6.12 20.80
C LYS A 48 -9.96 -4.93 21.04
N LEU A 49 -10.21 -4.14 20.00
CA LEU A 49 -10.99 -2.91 20.12
C LEU A 49 -12.36 -3.07 19.50
N SER A 50 -13.38 -2.59 20.20
CA SER A 50 -14.72 -2.40 19.65
C SER A 50 -14.72 -1.27 18.61
N PRO A 51 -15.69 -1.27 17.67
CA PRO A 51 -15.89 -0.16 16.75
C PRO A 51 -16.10 1.20 17.44
N LYS A 52 -16.67 1.19 18.66
CA LYS A 52 -16.87 2.40 19.47
C LYS A 52 -15.55 2.96 20.00
N GLU A 53 -14.66 2.10 20.50
CA GLU A 53 -13.32 2.49 20.93
C GLU A 53 -12.47 3.01 19.76
N ILE A 54 -12.55 2.34 18.61
CA ILE A 54 -11.88 2.81 17.38
C ILE A 54 -12.43 4.18 16.95
N ALA A 55 -13.77 4.34 16.92
CA ALA A 55 -14.39 5.61 16.56
C ALA A 55 -14.01 6.76 17.51
N ALA A 56 -13.83 6.48 18.80
CA ALA A 56 -13.42 7.48 19.79
C ALA A 56 -12.00 8.03 19.55
N GLN A 57 -11.15 7.26 18.87
CA GLN A 57 -9.81 7.70 18.45
C GLN A 57 -9.83 8.51 17.14
N LEU A 58 -10.95 8.48 16.39
CA LEU A 58 -11.14 9.30 15.22
C LEU A 58 -11.66 10.68 15.62
N ARG A 59 -11.17 11.74 14.97
CA ARG A 59 -11.69 13.11 15.12
C ARG A 59 -13.03 13.28 14.38
N THR A 60 -14.03 12.47 14.72
CA THR A 60 -15.35 12.45 14.08
C THR A 60 -16.45 12.94 15.03
N LYS A 61 -17.47 13.58 14.45
CA LYS A 61 -18.71 13.96 15.15
C LYS A 61 -19.92 13.11 14.69
N ASN A 62 -19.69 12.13 13.81
CA ASN A 62 -20.75 11.30 13.25
C ASN A 62 -21.17 10.24 14.29
N PRO A 63 -22.40 10.27 14.83
CA PRO A 63 -22.88 9.28 15.79
C PRO A 63 -22.94 7.86 15.20
N ASP A 64 -23.08 7.73 13.88
CA ASP A 64 -23.16 6.44 13.19
C ASP A 64 -21.79 5.83 12.86
N ALA A 65 -20.69 6.56 13.11
CA ALA A 65 -19.34 6.10 12.78
C ALA A 65 -19.00 4.71 13.36
N PRO A 66 -19.33 4.37 14.61
CA PRO A 66 -19.09 3.02 15.13
C PRO A 66 -19.77 1.92 14.29
N SER A 67 -21.02 2.12 13.87
CA SER A 67 -21.75 1.13 13.05
C SER A 67 -21.16 1.00 11.64
N MET A 68 -20.72 2.12 11.06
CA MET A 68 -20.04 2.12 9.75
C MET A 68 -18.69 1.42 9.81
N LEU A 69 -17.89 1.68 10.86
CA LEU A 69 -16.61 1.02 11.09
C LEU A 69 -16.77 -0.48 11.31
N ASP A 70 -17.76 -0.91 12.09
CA ASP A 70 -18.08 -2.32 12.30
C ASP A 70 -18.33 -3.05 10.97
N ARG A 71 -19.14 -2.46 10.08
CA ARG A 71 -19.41 -3.04 8.76
C ARG A 71 -18.15 -3.14 7.90
N LEU A 72 -17.32 -2.09 7.89
CA LEU A 72 -16.06 -2.06 7.15
C LEU A 72 -15.07 -3.10 7.70
N LEU A 73 -14.85 -3.12 9.01
CA LEU A 73 -13.95 -4.05 9.68
C LEU A 73 -14.43 -5.49 9.54
N ARG A 74 -15.74 -5.74 9.45
CA ARG A 74 -16.28 -7.07 9.14
C ARG A 74 -15.94 -7.54 7.72
N VAL A 75 -15.92 -6.64 6.73
CA VAL A 75 -15.40 -6.99 5.38
C VAL A 75 -13.93 -7.41 5.49
N LEU A 76 -13.11 -6.64 6.20
CA LEU A 76 -11.69 -6.97 6.39
C LEU A 76 -11.49 -8.29 7.16
N ALA A 77 -12.30 -8.54 8.19
CA ALA A 77 -12.26 -9.76 8.98
C ALA A 77 -12.64 -11.00 8.15
N SER A 78 -13.64 -10.89 7.27
CA SER A 78 -14.03 -11.98 6.37
C SER A 78 -12.92 -12.39 5.38
N HIS A 79 -11.94 -11.52 5.17
CA HIS A 79 -10.74 -11.78 4.36
C HIS A 79 -9.50 -12.07 5.21
N ASN A 80 -9.67 -12.32 6.52
CA ASN A 80 -8.60 -12.56 7.50
C ASN A 80 -7.55 -11.43 7.57
N ILE A 81 -7.91 -10.21 7.18
CA ILE A 81 -7.02 -9.05 7.25
C ILE A 81 -6.94 -8.54 8.68
N VAL A 82 -8.08 -8.48 9.38
CA VAL A 82 -8.16 -8.18 10.83
C VAL A 82 -8.74 -9.38 11.56
N GLY A 83 -8.37 -9.56 12.82
CA GLY A 83 -9.02 -10.54 13.69
C GLY A 83 -10.40 -10.03 14.10
N CYS A 84 -11.32 -10.95 14.35
CA CYS A 84 -12.66 -10.63 14.87
C CYS A 84 -13.04 -11.65 15.94
N SER A 85 -13.38 -11.17 17.13
CA SER A 85 -13.99 -11.96 18.19
C SER A 85 -15.25 -11.29 18.70
N VAL A 86 -16.13 -12.04 19.35
CA VAL A 86 -17.31 -11.49 20.02
C VAL A 86 -17.10 -11.58 21.52
N ALA A 87 -17.43 -10.50 22.23
CA ALA A 87 -17.44 -10.45 23.68
C ALA A 87 -18.72 -9.75 24.15
N ASP A 88 -19.25 -10.18 25.29
CA ASP A 88 -20.36 -9.46 25.92
C ASP A 88 -19.87 -8.10 26.43
N ASP A 89 -20.77 -7.13 26.48
CA ASP A 89 -20.49 -5.88 27.20
C ASP A 89 -20.33 -6.15 28.71
N GLU A 90 -19.84 -5.15 29.46
CA GLU A 90 -19.64 -5.27 30.92
C GLU A 90 -20.92 -5.67 31.68
N GLN A 91 -22.09 -5.54 31.04
CA GLN A 91 -23.40 -5.85 31.59
C GLN A 91 -23.97 -7.19 31.09
N GLY A 92 -23.24 -7.94 30.26
CA GLY A 92 -23.61 -9.29 29.79
C GLY A 92 -24.79 -9.34 28.83
N ASN A 93 -25.24 -8.20 28.31
CA ASN A 93 -26.55 -8.10 27.65
C ASN A 93 -26.46 -7.76 26.16
N ASN A 94 -25.31 -7.31 25.68
CA ASN A 94 -25.16 -6.95 24.27
C ASN A 94 -23.82 -7.43 23.69
N PRO A 95 -23.79 -8.55 22.95
CA PRO A 95 -22.57 -9.06 22.35
C PRO A 95 -22.05 -8.08 21.30
N GLN A 96 -20.79 -7.67 21.45
CA GLN A 96 -20.11 -6.76 20.53
C GLN A 96 -18.91 -7.43 19.85
N ARG A 97 -18.67 -7.06 18.58
CA ARG A 97 -17.46 -7.46 17.87
C ARG A 97 -16.28 -6.64 18.34
N LEU A 98 -15.15 -7.32 18.55
CA LEU A 98 -13.86 -6.72 18.83
C LEU A 98 -12.88 -7.11 17.72
N TYR A 99 -12.06 -6.16 17.32
CA TYR A 99 -11.13 -6.29 16.21
C TYR A 99 -9.68 -6.18 16.66
N SER A 100 -8.81 -7.03 16.10
CA SER A 100 -7.38 -7.07 16.41
C SER A 100 -6.54 -7.10 15.13
N LEU A 101 -5.24 -6.83 15.25
CA LEU A 101 -4.33 -7.05 14.14
C LEU A 101 -4.08 -8.54 13.90
N THR A 102 -3.95 -8.91 12.63
CA THR A 102 -3.40 -10.18 12.16
C THR A 102 -1.97 -9.98 11.63
N PRO A 103 -1.21 -11.05 11.34
CA PRO A 103 0.06 -10.94 10.62
C PRO A 103 -0.03 -10.18 9.29
N VAL A 104 -1.15 -10.27 8.56
CA VAL A 104 -1.36 -9.54 7.30
C VAL A 104 -1.51 -8.04 7.56
N SER A 105 -2.37 -7.65 8.50
CA SER A 105 -2.56 -6.21 8.81
C SER A 105 -1.31 -5.51 9.32
N LYS A 106 -0.34 -6.24 9.88
CA LYS A 106 0.94 -5.65 10.34
C LYS A 106 1.72 -5.00 9.21
N PHE A 107 1.59 -5.47 7.96
CA PHE A 107 2.22 -4.82 6.81
C PHE A 107 1.60 -3.48 6.43
N PHE A 108 0.43 -3.16 6.99
CA PHE A 108 -0.25 -1.87 6.79
C PHE A 108 -0.04 -0.91 7.97
N VAL A 109 0.64 -1.33 9.04
CA VAL A 109 1.11 -0.46 10.12
C VAL A 109 2.53 0.01 9.77
N PRO A 110 2.87 1.30 9.93
CA PRO A 110 4.24 1.79 9.75
C PRO A 110 5.23 1.00 10.62
N ASN A 111 6.29 0.47 10.01
CA ASN A 111 7.36 -0.24 10.70
C ASN A 111 8.34 0.74 11.37
N GLU A 112 9.50 0.24 11.81
CA GLU A 112 10.56 1.04 12.45
C GLU A 112 11.14 2.15 11.56
N ASP A 113 11.04 2.03 10.23
CA ASP A 113 11.46 3.08 9.28
C ASP A 113 10.30 4.03 8.93
N GLY A 114 9.13 3.84 9.55
CA GLY A 114 7.93 4.59 9.24
C GLY A 114 7.28 4.22 7.90
N VAL A 115 7.60 3.05 7.33
CA VAL A 115 7.03 2.60 6.03
C VAL A 115 6.01 1.47 6.19
N SER A 116 5.03 1.40 5.29
CA SER A 116 4.03 0.33 5.21
C SER A 116 3.54 0.11 3.77
N LEU A 117 2.71 -0.91 3.54
CA LEU A 117 2.03 -1.13 2.25
C LEU A 117 0.84 -0.18 2.03
N GLY A 118 0.46 0.61 3.03
CA GLY A 118 -0.67 1.54 2.96
C GLY A 118 -0.56 2.52 1.78
N PRO A 119 0.55 3.24 1.61
CA PRO A 119 0.74 4.15 0.48
C PRO A 119 0.66 3.49 -0.90
N LEU A 120 1.09 2.24 -1.05
CA LEU A 120 0.94 1.50 -2.31
C LEU A 120 -0.54 1.23 -2.63
N MET A 121 -1.33 0.84 -1.63
CA MET A 121 -2.78 0.72 -1.80
C MET A 121 -3.39 2.07 -2.19
N SER A 122 -2.99 3.18 -1.54
CA SER A 122 -3.47 4.52 -1.88
C SER A 122 -3.13 4.93 -3.30
N LEU A 123 -1.96 4.56 -3.84
CA LEU A 123 -1.62 4.80 -5.24
C LEU A 123 -2.54 4.02 -6.20
N LEU A 124 -2.73 2.72 -5.95
CA LEU A 124 -3.53 1.86 -6.82
C LEU A 124 -5.03 2.19 -6.79
N GLN A 125 -5.50 2.79 -5.69
CA GLN A 125 -6.88 3.28 -5.52
C GLN A 125 -7.02 4.78 -5.74
N ASP A 126 -5.95 5.47 -6.16
CA ASP A 126 -6.05 6.88 -6.57
C ASP A 126 -6.87 6.98 -7.85
N LYS A 127 -7.72 8.00 -7.94
CA LYS A 127 -8.58 8.22 -9.10
C LYS A 127 -7.78 8.23 -10.41
N VAL A 128 -6.61 8.87 -10.43
CA VAL A 128 -5.75 8.96 -11.62
C VAL A 128 -5.36 7.57 -12.11
N PHE A 129 -4.99 6.67 -11.21
CA PHE A 129 -4.60 5.32 -11.58
C PHE A 129 -5.82 4.49 -11.98
N LEU A 130 -6.91 4.59 -11.20
CA LEU A 130 -8.16 3.85 -11.42
C LEU A 130 -8.83 4.17 -12.76
N ASP A 131 -8.79 5.43 -13.20
CA ASP A 131 -9.40 5.85 -14.47
C ASP A 131 -8.86 5.02 -15.66
N SER A 132 -7.61 4.55 -15.59
CA SER A 132 -6.97 3.70 -16.62
C SER A 132 -7.73 2.41 -16.90
N TRP A 133 -8.38 1.82 -15.90
CA TRP A 133 -9.14 0.57 -16.07
C TRP A 133 -10.33 0.73 -17.02
N SER A 134 -10.88 1.93 -17.14
CA SER A 134 -11.96 2.22 -18.10
C SER A 134 -11.51 2.07 -19.56
N GLN A 135 -10.22 2.25 -19.84
CA GLN A 135 -9.63 2.16 -21.18
C GLN A 135 -9.06 0.78 -21.50
N LEU A 136 -9.12 -0.19 -20.58
CA LEU A 136 -8.53 -1.52 -20.81
C LEU A 136 -9.15 -2.22 -22.03
N LYS A 137 -10.49 -2.19 -22.15
CA LYS A 137 -11.21 -2.80 -23.27
C LYS A 137 -10.83 -2.14 -24.60
N ASP A 138 -10.80 -0.81 -24.67
CA ASP A 138 -10.48 -0.10 -25.91
C ASP A 138 -8.98 -0.24 -26.27
N ALA A 139 -8.09 -0.29 -25.29
CA ALA A 139 -6.66 -0.57 -25.52
C ALA A 139 -6.42 -1.95 -26.14
N ILE A 140 -7.21 -2.97 -25.78
CA ILE A 140 -7.14 -4.31 -26.40
C ILE A 140 -7.58 -4.26 -27.87
N LEU A 141 -8.65 -3.51 -28.16
CA LEU A 141 -9.25 -3.46 -29.50
C LEU A 141 -8.47 -2.57 -30.46
N GLU A 142 -7.98 -1.42 -29.98
CA GLU A 142 -7.46 -0.34 -30.79
C GLU A 142 -5.96 -0.10 -30.57
N GLY A 143 -5.36 -0.78 -29.60
CA GLY A 143 -3.98 -0.58 -29.19
C GLY A 143 -3.78 0.61 -28.24
N GLY A 144 -2.53 0.76 -27.80
CA GLY A 144 -2.11 1.77 -26.82
C GLY A 144 -2.11 1.25 -25.38
N ILE A 145 -1.69 2.12 -24.46
CA ILE A 145 -1.62 1.82 -23.03
C ILE A 145 -2.83 2.47 -22.33
N PRO A 146 -3.61 1.76 -21.49
CA PRO A 146 -4.82 2.31 -20.91
C PRO A 146 -4.62 3.64 -20.15
N PHE A 147 -3.52 3.76 -19.39
CA PHE A 147 -3.17 4.99 -18.70
C PHE A 147 -2.95 6.15 -19.68
N ASP A 148 -2.13 5.93 -20.71
CA ASP A 148 -1.79 6.92 -21.75
C ASP A 148 -3.03 7.35 -22.54
N ARG A 149 -3.98 6.45 -22.77
CA ARG A 149 -5.25 6.76 -23.43
C ARG A 149 -6.14 7.72 -22.62
N VAL A 150 -6.10 7.63 -21.29
CA VAL A 150 -6.83 8.56 -20.40
C VAL A 150 -6.10 9.89 -20.27
N HIS A 151 -4.78 9.85 -20.09
CA HIS A 151 -4.01 10.98 -19.59
C HIS A 151 -3.11 11.65 -20.64
N GLY A 152 -3.04 11.09 -21.84
CA GLY A 152 -2.25 11.60 -22.98
C GLY A 152 -0.73 11.56 -22.79
N THR A 153 -0.25 10.82 -21.78
CA THR A 153 1.18 10.72 -21.40
C THR A 153 1.35 9.46 -20.55
N ASN A 154 2.56 8.93 -20.48
CA ASN A 154 2.81 7.72 -19.70
C ASN A 154 2.77 7.96 -18.18
N ALA A 155 2.59 6.88 -17.42
CA ALA A 155 2.45 6.91 -15.96
C ALA A 155 3.66 7.48 -15.20
N PHE A 156 4.85 7.51 -15.81
CA PHE A 156 6.07 8.06 -15.19
C PHE A 156 6.24 9.56 -15.45
N GLU A 157 5.72 10.07 -16.58
CA GLU A 157 5.71 11.50 -16.90
C GLU A 157 4.53 12.24 -16.25
N TYR A 158 3.41 11.57 -16.05
CA TYR A 158 2.20 12.17 -15.49
C TYR A 158 2.39 12.84 -14.12
N PRO A 159 3.17 12.28 -13.17
CA PRO A 159 3.53 12.96 -11.92
C PRO A 159 4.09 14.38 -12.13
N GLY A 160 4.81 14.63 -13.24
CA GLY A 160 5.29 15.98 -13.57
C GLY A 160 4.17 17.00 -13.85
N LYS A 161 2.93 16.55 -14.10
CA LYS A 161 1.76 17.38 -14.43
C LYS A 161 0.79 17.56 -13.26
N ASP A 162 0.73 16.61 -12.32
CA ASP A 162 -0.12 16.66 -11.12
C ASP A 162 0.75 16.52 -9.85
N PRO A 163 1.07 17.63 -9.15
CA PRO A 163 1.87 17.60 -7.92
C PRO A 163 1.26 16.75 -6.80
N ARG A 164 -0.07 16.66 -6.72
CA ARG A 164 -0.76 15.85 -5.71
C ARG A 164 -0.58 14.36 -6.03
N PHE A 165 -0.78 13.95 -7.28
CA PHE A 165 -0.51 12.58 -7.69
C PHE A 165 0.98 12.22 -7.57
N ASN A 166 1.88 13.15 -7.88
CA ASN A 166 3.32 12.96 -7.68
C ASN A 166 3.68 12.63 -6.24
N GLN A 167 3.05 13.30 -5.26
CA GLN A 167 3.25 12.99 -3.86
C GLN A 167 2.76 11.58 -3.50
N VAL A 168 1.59 11.18 -3.99
CA VAL A 168 1.03 9.83 -3.79
C VAL A 168 1.95 8.77 -4.41
N PHE A 169 2.37 8.97 -5.66
CA PHE A 169 3.27 8.08 -6.39
C PHE A 169 4.61 7.91 -5.67
N ASN A 170 5.28 9.02 -5.33
CA ASN A 170 6.58 8.97 -4.68
C ASN A 170 6.50 8.33 -3.28
N THR A 171 5.46 8.64 -2.51
CA THR A 171 5.27 8.05 -1.17
C THR A 171 5.07 6.53 -1.29
N ALA A 172 4.27 6.07 -2.25
CA ALA A 172 4.07 4.66 -2.54
C ALA A 172 5.39 3.96 -2.92
N MET A 173 6.16 4.55 -3.84
CA MET A 173 7.42 3.97 -4.30
C MET A 173 8.48 3.93 -3.20
N ILE A 174 8.62 5.00 -2.40
CA ILE A 174 9.55 5.03 -1.25
C ILE A 174 9.22 3.89 -0.28
N ASN A 175 7.94 3.76 0.09
CA ASN A 175 7.49 2.77 1.07
C ASN A 175 7.72 1.34 0.57
N HIS A 176 7.22 1.05 -0.64
CA HIS A 176 7.33 -0.28 -1.23
C HIS A 176 8.79 -0.69 -1.45
N THR A 177 9.60 0.18 -2.04
CA THR A 177 11.03 -0.09 -2.28
C THR A 177 11.79 -0.32 -0.98
N THR A 178 11.52 0.45 0.06
CA THR A 178 12.19 0.27 1.36
C THR A 178 11.95 -1.13 1.93
N ILE A 179 10.69 -1.57 1.92
CA ILE A 179 10.31 -2.90 2.42
C ILE A 179 10.99 -4.01 1.61
N ILE A 180 10.90 -3.94 0.28
CA ILE A 180 11.40 -5.01 -0.61
C ILE A 180 12.92 -5.07 -0.60
N VAL A 181 13.62 -3.93 -0.71
CA VAL A 181 15.09 -3.90 -0.78
C VAL A 181 15.70 -4.39 0.53
N LYS A 182 15.14 -4.01 1.69
CA LYS A 182 15.59 -4.56 2.98
C LYS A 182 15.47 -6.08 3.00
N LYS A 183 14.34 -6.63 2.54
CA LYS A 183 14.14 -8.08 2.49
C LYS A 183 15.12 -8.77 1.55
N ILE A 184 15.37 -8.19 0.37
CA ILE A 184 16.38 -8.70 -0.58
C ILE A 184 17.75 -8.76 0.10
N LEU A 185 18.15 -7.69 0.79
CA LEU A 185 19.46 -7.61 1.41
C LEU A 185 19.66 -8.60 2.57
N GLU A 186 18.61 -9.14 3.18
CA GLU A 186 18.74 -10.20 4.19
C GLU A 186 19.43 -11.46 3.63
N THR A 187 19.16 -11.79 2.36
CA THR A 187 19.61 -13.05 1.75
C THR A 187 20.54 -12.87 0.57
N TYR A 188 20.42 -11.77 -0.18
CA TYR A 188 21.23 -11.49 -1.35
C TYR A 188 22.62 -10.98 -0.99
N LYS A 189 23.65 -11.65 -1.52
CA LYS A 189 25.06 -11.42 -1.21
C LYS A 189 25.88 -10.81 -2.34
N GLY A 190 25.27 -10.61 -3.51
CA GLY A 190 25.97 -10.14 -4.71
C GLY A 190 26.56 -8.73 -4.62
N PHE A 191 26.23 -7.95 -3.58
CA PHE A 191 26.81 -6.64 -3.34
C PHE A 191 28.14 -6.66 -2.55
N GLU A 192 28.47 -7.74 -1.83
CA GLU A 192 29.57 -7.75 -0.84
C GLU A 192 30.96 -7.44 -1.41
N GLN A 193 31.19 -7.68 -2.69
CA GLN A 193 32.49 -7.49 -3.35
C GLN A 193 32.49 -6.36 -4.38
N LEU A 194 31.40 -5.59 -4.45
CA LEU A 194 31.30 -4.49 -5.40
C LEU A 194 31.94 -3.22 -4.84
N ASN A 195 32.53 -2.43 -5.74
CA ASN A 195 33.07 -1.11 -5.41
C ASN A 195 32.16 0.02 -5.90
N ARG A 196 31.33 -0.27 -6.90
CA ARG A 196 30.41 0.69 -7.52
C ARG A 196 29.12 -0.01 -7.95
N VAL A 197 28.00 0.67 -7.74
CA VAL A 197 26.68 0.25 -8.22
C VAL A 197 26.02 1.44 -8.89
N VAL A 198 25.47 1.24 -10.08
CA VAL A 198 24.63 2.21 -10.77
C VAL A 198 23.20 1.69 -10.74
N ASP A 199 22.28 2.49 -10.21
CA ASP A 199 20.86 2.18 -10.20
C ASP A 199 20.17 2.99 -11.30
N VAL A 200 19.81 2.29 -12.38
CA VAL A 200 19.22 2.86 -13.59
C VAL A 200 17.71 2.83 -13.44
N GLY A 201 17.08 4.00 -13.45
CA GLY A 201 15.68 4.15 -13.04
C GLY A 201 15.51 4.10 -11.51
N GLY A 202 16.53 4.52 -10.75
CA GLY A 202 16.55 4.41 -9.29
C GLY A 202 15.64 5.42 -8.56
N GLY A 203 14.90 6.24 -9.31
CA GLY A 203 13.94 7.19 -8.80
C GLY A 203 14.59 8.21 -7.88
N LEU A 204 14.01 8.35 -6.68
CA LEU A 204 14.53 9.23 -5.64
C LEU A 204 15.77 8.67 -4.92
N GLY A 205 16.33 7.53 -5.33
CA GLY A 205 17.59 6.97 -4.82
C GLY A 205 17.46 6.12 -3.55
N VAL A 206 16.24 5.73 -3.18
CA VAL A 206 15.96 4.95 -1.96
C VAL A 206 16.70 3.60 -1.98
N THR A 207 16.63 2.85 -3.08
CA THR A 207 17.31 1.56 -3.23
C THR A 207 18.80 1.67 -2.94
N LEU A 208 19.48 2.58 -3.63
CA LEU A 208 20.91 2.82 -3.42
C LEU A 208 21.21 3.26 -2.00
N SER A 209 20.40 4.15 -1.42
CA SER A 209 20.62 4.61 -0.04
C SER A 209 20.63 3.45 0.96
N ILE A 210 19.76 2.45 0.77
CA ILE A 210 19.69 1.26 1.63
C ILE A 210 20.90 0.35 1.37
N ILE A 211 21.25 0.13 0.09
CA ILE A 211 22.42 -0.69 -0.29
C ILE A 211 23.71 -0.09 0.29
N THR A 212 23.97 1.20 0.09
CA THR A 212 25.20 1.86 0.55
C THR A 212 25.22 2.02 2.07
N SER A 213 24.06 2.11 2.74
CA SER A 213 24.01 2.07 4.21
C SER A 213 24.43 0.71 4.77
N LYS A 214 24.08 -0.38 4.08
CA LYS A 214 24.51 -1.74 4.46
C LYS A 214 25.95 -2.04 4.06
N TYR A 215 26.40 -1.51 2.93
CA TYR A 215 27.74 -1.70 2.37
C TYR A 215 28.44 -0.35 2.14
N PRO A 216 29.00 0.27 3.20
CA PRO A 216 29.55 1.63 3.11
C PRO A 216 30.75 1.79 2.18
N SER A 217 31.38 0.68 1.77
CA SER A 217 32.47 0.67 0.77
C SER A 217 31.98 0.87 -0.66
N ILE A 218 30.71 0.62 -0.95
CA ILE A 218 30.13 0.77 -2.29
C ILE A 218 29.88 2.25 -2.57
N ARG A 219 30.35 2.72 -3.73
CA ARG A 219 29.93 4.02 -4.27
C ARG A 219 28.68 3.83 -5.15
N GLY A 220 27.54 4.38 -4.73
CA GLY A 220 26.30 4.36 -5.51
C GLY A 220 26.23 5.49 -6.53
N ILE A 221 25.62 5.25 -7.69
CA ILE A 221 25.27 6.27 -8.69
C ILE A 221 23.79 6.09 -9.04
N ASN A 222 22.95 7.03 -8.59
CA ASN A 222 21.53 7.03 -8.93
C ASN A 222 21.34 7.71 -10.29
N PHE A 223 20.71 7.01 -11.23
CA PHE A 223 20.47 7.51 -12.58
C PHE A 223 18.98 7.46 -12.90
N ASP A 224 18.39 8.60 -13.23
CA ASP A 224 16.97 8.73 -13.57
C ASP A 224 16.74 9.97 -14.47
N LEU A 225 15.49 10.22 -14.85
CA LEU A 225 15.09 11.39 -15.62
C LEU A 225 15.41 12.70 -14.87
N PRO A 226 15.75 13.79 -15.60
CA PRO A 226 16.17 15.05 -14.97
C PRO A 226 15.17 15.60 -13.93
N HIS A 227 13.87 15.51 -14.23
CA HIS A 227 12.82 16.02 -13.33
C HIS A 227 12.70 15.17 -12.04
N VAL A 228 13.00 13.88 -12.09
CA VAL A 228 13.00 12.99 -10.92
C VAL A 228 14.21 13.29 -10.03
N ILE A 229 15.40 13.36 -10.61
CA ILE A 229 16.65 13.65 -9.89
C ILE A 229 16.62 15.03 -9.21
N GLN A 230 15.94 16.01 -9.80
CA GLN A 230 15.77 17.33 -9.18
C GLN A 230 15.05 17.29 -7.82
N HIS A 231 14.20 16.29 -7.59
CA HIS A 231 13.47 16.09 -6.35
C HIS A 231 14.09 15.02 -5.43
N ALA A 232 15.19 14.38 -5.85
CA ALA A 232 15.87 13.40 -5.04
C ALA A 232 16.61 14.07 -3.86
N PRO A 233 16.47 13.55 -2.62
CA PRO A 233 17.22 14.07 -1.49
C PRO A 233 18.72 13.74 -1.62
N ALA A 234 19.55 14.52 -0.93
CA ALA A 234 20.96 14.18 -0.79
C ALA A 234 21.12 13.05 0.25
N TYR A 235 21.85 12.00 -0.10
CA TYR A 235 22.18 10.90 0.81
C TYR A 235 23.62 11.01 1.34
N PRO A 236 23.87 10.84 2.66
CA PRO A 236 25.21 10.85 3.23
C PRO A 236 26.09 9.73 2.66
N GLY A 237 27.38 10.01 2.40
CA GLY A 237 28.33 9.05 1.81
C GLY A 237 28.45 9.13 0.29
N ASN A 238 27.56 9.87 -0.36
CA ASN A 238 27.63 10.18 -1.78
C ASN A 238 28.38 11.51 -2.00
N ASN A 239 29.70 11.47 -2.14
CA ASN A 239 30.39 12.47 -2.96
C ASN A 239 30.01 12.21 -4.43
N LEU A 240 28.76 12.51 -4.79
CA LEU A 240 28.22 12.30 -6.12
C LEU A 240 28.41 13.57 -6.95
N PRO A 241 29.27 13.57 -7.99
CA PRO A 241 29.04 14.50 -9.08
C PRO A 241 27.67 14.17 -9.68
N GLN A 242 26.72 15.09 -9.57
CA GLN A 242 25.51 15.07 -10.38
C GLN A 242 25.95 15.21 -11.85
N SER A 243 26.16 14.10 -12.55
CA SER A 243 26.47 14.16 -13.97
C SER A 243 25.19 14.55 -14.72
N ARG A 244 24.97 15.85 -14.87
CA ARG A 244 24.11 16.40 -15.91
C ARG A 244 24.81 16.17 -17.24
N MET A 245 24.34 15.22 -18.05
CA MET A 245 24.65 15.29 -19.48
C MET A 245 23.78 16.39 -20.09
N ARG A 246 24.45 17.27 -20.86
CA ARG A 246 23.83 18.24 -21.75
C ARG A 246 23.13 17.54 -22.90
#